data_AF-A0A8B7E987-F1
#
_entry.id   AF-A0A8B7E987-F1
#
_cell.length_a   1.000
_cell.length_b   1.000
_cell.length_c   1.000
_cell.angle_alpha   90.00
_cell.angle_beta   90.00
_cell.angle_gamma   90.00
#
_symmetry.space_group_name_H-M   'P 1'
#
loop_
_entity.id
_entity.type
_entity.pdbx_description
1 polymer ?
#
loop_
_entity_poly.entity_id
_entity_poly.type
_entity_poly.pdbx_seq_one_letter_code
_entity_poly.pdbx_strand_id
1 'polypeptide(L)'
;MMNDGLGFDVYYRDPLNWAHFLQRKAEACLNSEKYDEAISLHKEAAESLRLLLKNLQKDFHNVNIAASIQLQVNEHHKQEALIELRKKQNYESKLRRKNCLKHYEPFQDITYSNSSIESYGSSDYASSTHDINSETRRKEDKRDDIIIKRDDIINKMVVVIKQQQFEILSLSKILQEKDKESQKLKDKISSLENHILLMDSKIVKNS
;
A
#
# COMPACT_ATOMS: atom_id res chain seq x y z
N MET A 1 30.24 23.14 18.89
CA MET A 1 29.17 23.48 17.94
C MET A 1 29.75 23.39 16.54
N MET A 2 29.60 22.24 15.88
CA MET A 2 30.06 22.05 14.50
C MET A 2 28.85 22.23 13.57
N ASN A 3 29.02 23.09 12.58
CA ASN A 3 28.04 23.44 11.57
C ASN A 3 28.02 22.35 10.49
N ASP A 4 26.99 21.50 10.48
CA ASP A 4 26.71 20.53 9.42
C ASP A 4 25.94 21.18 8.24
N GLY A 5 26.41 22.34 7.79
CA GLY A 5 25.71 23.24 6.87
C GLY A 5 25.77 22.88 5.37
N LEU A 6 26.34 21.73 4.99
CA LEU A 6 26.54 21.38 3.56
C LEU A 6 25.59 20.29 3.03
N GLY A 7 24.71 19.75 3.86
CA GLY A 7 23.78 18.71 3.45
C GLY A 7 22.42 19.21 2.95
N PHE A 8 21.91 20.31 3.47
CA PHE A 8 20.49 20.68 3.31
C PHE A 8 20.15 21.35 1.97
N ASP A 9 21.11 22.07 1.38
CA ASP A 9 20.88 22.94 0.22
C ASP A 9 20.93 22.19 -1.13
N VAL A 10 21.57 21.00 -1.16
CA VAL A 10 21.65 20.17 -2.37
C VAL A 10 20.35 19.37 -2.60
N TYR A 11 19.65 18.96 -1.54
CA TYR A 11 18.37 18.25 -1.67
C TYR A 11 17.24 19.15 -2.16
N TYR A 12 17.26 20.46 -1.84
CA TYR A 12 16.23 21.40 -2.25
C TYR A 12 16.29 21.82 -3.73
N ARG A 13 17.43 21.62 -4.42
CA ARG A 13 17.58 21.98 -5.84
C ARG A 13 17.06 20.95 -6.82
N ASP A 14 16.87 19.70 -6.40
CA ASP A 14 16.32 18.64 -7.24
C ASP A 14 15.02 18.09 -6.61
N PRO A 15 13.85 18.43 -7.18
CA PRO A 15 12.56 17.98 -6.68
C PRO A 15 12.43 16.46 -6.54
N LEU A 16 13.12 15.69 -7.39
CA LEU A 16 13.12 14.23 -7.31
C LEU A 16 13.91 13.73 -6.10
N ASN A 17 15.09 14.31 -5.88
CA ASN A 17 15.92 13.97 -4.72
C ASN A 17 15.24 14.37 -3.40
N TRP A 18 14.55 15.52 -3.37
CA TRP A 18 13.73 15.93 -2.23
C TRP A 18 12.61 14.94 -1.93
N ALA A 19 11.88 14.48 -2.95
CA ALA A 19 10.83 13.48 -2.77
C ALA A 19 11.37 12.16 -2.19
N HIS A 20 12.53 11.68 -2.66
CA HIS A 20 13.18 10.50 -2.09
C HIS A 20 13.67 10.71 -0.65
N PHE A 21 14.15 11.90 -0.31
CA PHE A 21 14.49 12.24 1.07
C PHE A 21 13.26 12.20 1.98
N LEU A 22 12.16 12.83 1.56
CA LEU A 22 10.89 12.82 2.27
C LEU A 22 10.35 11.40 2.46
N GLN A 23 10.48 10.53 1.45
CA GLN A 23 10.11 9.12 1.55
C GLN A 23 10.88 8.40 2.65
N ARG A 24 12.22 8.50 2.68
CA ARG A 24 13.03 7.89 3.75
C ARG A 24 12.66 8.42 5.13
N LYS A 25 12.37 9.72 5.22
CA LYS A 25 11.90 10.33 6.46
C LYS A 25 10.53 9.79 6.89
N ALA A 26 9.61 9.58 5.94
CA ALA A 26 8.29 8.99 6.20
C ALA A 26 8.42 7.55 6.73
N GLU A 27 9.32 6.75 6.15
CA GLU A 27 9.62 5.39 6.63
C GLU A 27 10.13 5.40 8.09
N ALA A 28 11.00 6.35 8.44
CA ALA A 28 11.45 6.53 9.83
C ALA A 28 10.31 6.91 10.79
N CYS A 29 9.38 7.78 10.35
CA CYS A 29 8.18 8.14 11.10
C CYS A 29 7.25 6.91 11.31
N LEU A 30 7.10 6.05 10.29
CA LEU A 30 6.32 4.81 10.40
C LEU A 30 6.89 3.84 11.42
N ASN A 31 8.22 3.71 11.47
CA ASN A 31 8.91 2.88 12.47
C ASN A 31 8.68 3.39 13.90
N SER A 32 8.42 4.69 14.05
CA SER A 32 8.13 5.34 15.33
C SER A 32 6.62 5.46 15.63
N GLU A 33 5.75 4.77 14.87
CA GLU A 33 4.28 4.88 14.92
C GLU A 33 3.72 6.31 14.76
N LYS A 34 4.50 7.25 14.20
CA LYS A 34 4.08 8.63 13.93
C LYS A 34 3.35 8.71 12.59
N TYR A 35 2.16 8.13 12.53
CA TYR A 35 1.41 7.96 11.28
C TYR A 35 1.04 9.29 10.60
N ASP A 36 0.64 10.31 11.36
CA ASP A 36 0.25 11.62 10.81
C ASP A 36 1.41 12.38 10.16
N GLU A 37 2.60 12.27 10.76
CA GLU A 37 3.82 12.85 10.20
C GLU A 37 4.23 12.12 8.92
N ALA A 38 4.16 10.78 8.92
CA ALA A 38 4.45 9.98 7.72
C ALA A 38 3.49 10.29 6.56
N ILE A 39 2.19 10.46 6.83
CA ILE A 39 1.19 10.87 5.83
C ILE A 39 1.54 12.24 5.26
N SER A 40 1.86 13.21 6.11
CA SER A 40 2.20 14.57 5.68
C SER A 40 3.44 14.60 4.78
N LEU A 41 4.45 13.78 5.11
CA LEU A 41 5.67 13.65 4.30
C LEU A 41 5.41 13.03 2.93
N HIS A 42 4.52 12.03 2.81
CA HIS A 42 4.13 11.48 1.52
C HIS A 42 3.33 12.47 0.66
N LYS A 43 2.49 13.31 1.28
CA LYS A 43 1.81 14.43 0.58
C LYS A 43 2.81 15.42 0.01
N GLU A 44 3.76 15.86 0.83
CA GLU A 44 4.80 16.81 0.43
C GLU A 44 5.69 16.24 -0.70
N ALA A 45 6.02 14.95 -0.63
CA ALA A 45 6.76 14.26 -1.69
C ALA A 45 5.97 14.22 -3.01
N ALA A 46 4.67 13.89 -2.94
CA ALA A 46 3.79 13.88 -4.11
C ALA A 46 3.63 15.29 -4.73
N GLU A 47 3.54 16.34 -3.93
CA GLU A 47 3.49 17.73 -4.40
C GLU A 47 4.77 18.16 -5.11
N SER A 48 5.92 17.79 -4.54
CA SER A 48 7.24 18.06 -5.14
C SER A 48 7.39 17.39 -6.51
N LEU A 49 6.96 16.13 -6.62
CA LEU A 49 6.96 15.39 -7.90
C LEU A 49 5.92 15.94 -8.89
N ARG A 50 4.76 16.41 -8.44
CA ARG A 50 3.77 17.08 -9.31
C ARG A 50 4.33 18.36 -9.92
N LEU A 51 5.08 19.14 -9.15
CA LEU A 51 5.73 20.35 -9.66
C LEU A 51 6.77 19.99 -10.73
N LEU A 52 7.57 18.96 -10.48
CA LEU A 52 8.52 18.42 -11.46
C LEU A 52 7.81 17.94 -12.74
N LEU A 53 6.71 17.20 -12.59
CA LEU A 53 5.91 16.70 -13.71
C LEU A 53 5.38 17.83 -14.58
N LYS A 54 4.86 18.90 -13.98
CA LYS A 54 4.36 20.08 -14.70
C LYS A 54 5.44 20.75 -15.53
N ASN A 55 6.70 20.74 -15.06
CA ASN A 55 7.83 21.26 -15.81
C ASN A 55 8.21 20.33 -16.97
N LEU A 56 8.24 19.01 -16.74
CA LEU A 56 8.56 18.01 -17.77
C LEU A 56 7.52 17.96 -18.90
N GLN A 57 6.25 18.21 -18.60
CA GLN A 57 5.16 18.22 -19.59
C GLN A 57 5.25 19.37 -20.62
N LYS A 58 6.08 20.39 -20.36
CA LYS A 58 6.31 21.47 -21.32
C LYS A 58 7.20 21.05 -22.48
N ASP A 59 8.01 20.01 -22.29
CA ASP A 59 8.99 19.53 -23.26
C ASP A 59 8.57 18.18 -23.85
N PHE A 60 8.31 18.14 -25.16
CA PHE A 60 7.83 16.94 -25.85
C PHE A 60 8.84 15.76 -25.85
N HIS A 61 10.12 16.03 -25.58
CA HIS A 61 11.16 15.01 -25.52
C HIS A 61 11.16 14.20 -24.20
N ASN A 62 10.42 14.65 -23.19
CA ASN A 62 10.47 14.09 -21.84
C ASN A 62 9.27 13.20 -21.47
N VAL A 63 8.48 12.74 -22.44
CA VAL A 63 7.24 11.98 -22.21
C VAL A 63 7.46 10.73 -21.34
N ASN A 64 8.52 9.97 -21.58
CA ASN A 64 8.83 8.76 -20.80
C ASN A 64 9.20 9.09 -19.34
N ILE A 65 9.94 10.18 -19.13
CA ILE A 65 10.33 10.65 -17.80
C ILE A 65 9.08 11.15 -17.05
N ALA A 66 8.24 11.95 -17.73
CA ALA A 66 6.97 12.42 -17.17
C ALA A 66 6.05 11.26 -16.76
N ALA A 67 5.95 10.20 -17.57
CA ALA A 67 5.19 9.01 -17.21
C ALA A 67 5.77 8.30 -15.96
N SER A 68 7.10 8.20 -15.84
CA SER A 68 7.76 7.63 -14.66
C SER A 68 7.51 8.45 -13.40
N ILE A 69 7.62 9.78 -13.47
CA ILE A 69 7.32 10.68 -12.35
C ILE A 69 5.84 10.57 -11.95
N GLN A 70 4.93 10.47 -12.91
CA GLN A 70 3.50 10.26 -12.63
C GLN A 70 3.23 8.95 -11.87
N LEU A 71 3.95 7.87 -12.19
CA LEU A 71 3.85 6.61 -11.44
C LEU A 71 4.33 6.78 -9.99
N GLN A 72 5.42 7.52 -9.77
CA GLN A 72 5.93 7.80 -8.42
C GLN A 72 4.95 8.65 -7.58
N VAL A 73 4.31 9.66 -8.19
CA VAL A 73 3.23 10.43 -7.54
C VAL A 73 2.10 9.49 -7.09
N ASN A 74 1.69 8.56 -7.94
CA ASN A 74 0.63 7.61 -7.62
C ASN A 74 1.03 6.65 -6.49
N GLU A 75 2.30 6.22 -6.46
CA GLU A 75 2.82 5.39 -5.37
C GLU A 75 2.78 6.13 -4.03
N HIS A 76 3.12 7.42 -3.97
CA HIS A 76 3.00 8.19 -2.73
C HIS A 76 1.54 8.30 -2.22
N HIS A 77 0.55 8.49 -3.09
CA HIS A 77 -0.86 8.46 -2.66
C HIS A 77 -1.29 7.08 -2.16
N LYS A 78 -0.79 6.02 -2.80
CA LYS A 78 -1.06 4.65 -2.35
C LYS A 78 -0.47 4.41 -0.95
N GLN A 79 0.76 4.87 -0.71
CA GLN A 79 1.39 4.79 0.61
C GLN A 79 0.61 5.58 1.65
N GLU A 80 0.16 6.80 1.36
CA GLU A 80 -0.74 7.56 2.23
C GLU A 80 -1.97 6.74 2.66
N ALA A 81 -2.72 6.18 1.71
CA ALA A 81 -3.91 5.40 2.00
C ALA A 81 -3.63 4.13 2.83
N LEU A 82 -2.50 3.47 2.58
CA LEU A 82 -2.08 2.31 3.36
C LEU A 82 -1.72 2.69 4.80
N ILE A 83 -1.08 3.83 4.99
CA ILE A 83 -0.70 4.35 6.31
C ILE A 83 -1.95 4.75 7.10
N GLU A 84 -2.93 5.40 6.47
CA GLU A 84 -4.22 5.71 7.10
C GLU A 84 -4.94 4.45 7.57
N LEU A 85 -4.97 3.41 6.73
CA LEU A 85 -5.54 2.12 7.09
C LEU A 85 -4.80 1.50 8.30
N ARG A 86 -3.47 1.52 8.29
CA ARG A 86 -2.65 0.99 9.39
C ARG A 86 -2.86 1.78 10.68
N LYS A 87 -2.97 3.10 10.60
CA LYS A 87 -3.30 3.99 11.74
C LYS A 87 -4.63 3.58 12.37
N LYS A 88 -5.67 3.38 11.55
CA LYS A 88 -7.00 2.96 12.02
C LYS A 88 -6.94 1.60 12.72
N GLN A 89 -6.27 0.62 12.12
CA GLN A 89 -6.11 -0.73 12.71
C GLN A 89 -5.35 -0.70 14.04
N ASN A 90 -4.31 0.13 14.16
CA ASN A 90 -3.55 0.29 15.41
C ASN A 90 -4.45 0.90 16.51
N TYR A 91 -5.22 1.93 16.18
CA TYR A 91 -6.18 2.54 17.10
C TYR A 91 -7.22 1.52 17.61
N GLU A 92 -7.84 0.76 16.70
CA GLU A 92 -8.82 -0.28 17.05
C GLU A 92 -8.21 -1.38 17.93
N SER A 93 -6.98 -1.80 17.63
CA SER A 93 -6.24 -2.81 18.42
C SER A 93 -5.93 -2.32 19.84
N LYS A 94 -5.50 -1.06 19.97
CA LYS A 94 -5.25 -0.40 21.27
C LYS A 94 -6.56 -0.26 22.07
N LEU A 95 -7.69 0.02 21.41
CA LEU A 95 -8.99 0.11 22.06
C LEU A 95 -9.49 -1.25 22.58
N ARG A 96 -9.36 -2.32 21.78
CA ARG A 96 -9.73 -3.68 22.19
C ARG A 96 -8.94 -4.12 23.43
N ARG A 97 -7.62 -3.87 23.47
CA ARG A 97 -6.78 -4.20 24.64
C ARG A 97 -7.23 -3.49 25.91
N LYS A 98 -7.60 -2.20 25.82
CA LYS A 98 -8.12 -1.44 26.97
C LYS A 98 -9.44 -2.00 27.49
N ASN A 99 -10.29 -2.54 26.63
CA ASN A 99 -11.58 -3.10 27.03
C ASN A 99 -11.45 -4.50 27.66
N CYS A 100 -10.49 -5.33 27.22
CA CYS A 100 -10.24 -6.65 27.82
C CYS A 100 -9.64 -6.57 29.24
N LEU A 101 -8.95 -5.48 29.60
CA LEU A 101 -8.37 -5.32 30.94
C LEU A 101 -9.39 -5.00 32.04
N LYS A 102 -10.64 -4.66 31.69
CA LYS A 102 -11.68 -4.30 32.67
C LYS A 102 -12.44 -5.49 33.27
N HIS A 103 -12.10 -6.73 32.90
CA HIS A 103 -12.84 -7.93 33.31
C HIS A 103 -12.06 -8.88 34.24
N TYR A 104 -10.94 -8.45 34.81
CA TYR A 104 -10.24 -9.21 35.85
C TYR A 104 -10.90 -8.94 37.21
N GLU A 105 -11.95 -9.71 37.53
CA GLU A 105 -12.36 -9.93 38.91
C GLU A 105 -11.18 -10.64 39.63
N PRO A 106 -10.72 -10.14 40.79
CA PRO A 106 -9.66 -10.80 41.55
C PRO A 106 -10.15 -12.17 42.01
N PHE A 107 -9.55 -13.24 41.48
CA PHE A 107 -9.67 -14.56 42.09
C PHE A 107 -9.13 -14.45 43.52
N GLN A 108 -10.02 -14.54 44.51
CA GLN A 108 -9.64 -14.66 45.91
C GLN A 108 -8.93 -16.00 46.08
N ASP A 109 -7.63 -15.92 46.39
CA ASP A 109 -6.81 -17.07 46.77
C ASP A 109 -7.45 -17.78 47.97
N ILE A 110 -7.90 -19.01 47.75
CA ILE A 110 -8.23 -19.94 48.83
C ILE A 110 -6.91 -20.50 49.33
N THR A 111 -6.37 -19.87 50.38
CA THR A 111 -5.29 -20.44 51.20
C THR A 111 -5.80 -21.72 51.86
N TYR A 112 -5.35 -22.88 51.37
CA TYR A 112 -5.52 -24.15 52.07
C TYR A 112 -4.34 -24.36 53.03
N SER A 113 -4.70 -24.50 54.29
CA SER A 113 -3.86 -24.59 55.47
C SER A 113 -2.94 -25.82 55.48
N ASN A 114 -1.70 -25.60 55.90
CA ASN A 114 -0.75 -26.62 56.34
C ASN A 114 -1.32 -27.47 57.49
N SER A 115 -1.15 -28.78 57.41
CA SER A 115 -1.06 -29.63 58.61
C SER A 115 -0.04 -30.74 58.40
N SER A 116 0.99 -30.72 59.24
CA SER A 116 2.03 -31.72 59.44
C SER A 116 1.48 -33.12 59.73
N ILE A 117 2.19 -34.16 59.28
CA ILE A 117 2.37 -35.42 60.01
C ILE A 117 3.63 -36.11 59.49
N GLU A 118 4.54 -36.40 60.42
CA GLU A 118 5.71 -37.26 60.24
C GLU A 118 5.28 -38.73 60.15
N SER A 119 5.94 -39.54 59.32
CA SER A 119 5.95 -40.98 59.49
C SER A 119 7.17 -41.62 58.82
N TYR A 120 7.96 -42.33 59.63
CA TYR A 120 9.10 -43.14 59.26
C TYR A 120 8.66 -44.45 58.57
N GLY A 121 9.48 -44.93 57.62
CA GLY A 121 9.72 -46.37 57.47
C GLY A 121 9.42 -47.01 56.12
N SER A 122 10.52 -47.36 55.44
CA SER A 122 10.77 -48.68 54.82
C SER A 122 10.18 -49.07 53.45
N SER A 123 11.08 -49.67 52.69
CA SER A 123 10.92 -50.68 51.63
C SER A 123 10.83 -50.21 50.18
N ASP A 124 11.91 -50.57 49.48
CA ASP A 124 12.03 -50.89 48.07
C ASP A 124 10.72 -51.39 47.42
N TYR A 125 10.39 -50.84 46.25
CA TYR A 125 10.29 -51.57 44.98
C TYR A 125 10.17 -50.56 43.82
N ALA A 126 10.93 -50.84 42.77
CA ALA A 126 11.01 -50.05 41.55
C ALA A 126 9.67 -49.93 40.80
N SER A 127 9.35 -48.73 40.30
CA SER A 127 8.55 -48.56 39.10
C SER A 127 8.94 -47.27 38.39
N SER A 128 9.83 -47.44 37.40
CA SER A 128 10.15 -46.42 36.40
C SER A 128 9.02 -46.37 35.38
N THR A 129 8.07 -45.46 35.59
CA THR A 129 7.17 -45.01 34.52
C THR A 129 7.65 -43.66 34.02
N HIS A 130 8.11 -43.63 32.77
CA HIS A 130 8.44 -42.44 32.03
C HIS A 130 7.29 -41.43 32.07
N ASP A 131 7.54 -40.25 32.64
CA ASP A 131 6.65 -39.11 32.52
C ASP A 131 6.63 -38.63 31.07
N ILE A 132 5.50 -38.93 30.43
CA ILE A 132 5.13 -38.46 29.11
C ILE A 132 4.80 -36.97 29.24
N ASN A 133 5.77 -36.15 28.86
CA ASN A 133 5.66 -34.93 28.06
C ASN A 133 4.22 -34.43 27.86
N SER A 134 3.75 -33.54 28.74
CA SER A 134 2.46 -32.85 28.64
C SER A 134 2.62 -31.46 28.01
N GLU A 135 3.24 -31.40 26.84
CA GLU A 135 3.50 -30.15 26.10
C GLU A 135 2.78 -30.13 24.73
N THR A 136 1.47 -30.43 24.67
CA THR A 136 0.78 -30.45 23.37
C THR A 136 -0.69 -30.05 23.34
N ARG A 137 -1.24 -29.36 24.35
CA ARG A 137 -2.66 -28.92 24.34
C ARG A 137 -2.88 -27.40 24.33
N ARG A 138 -2.06 -26.62 23.61
CA ARG A 138 -2.31 -25.19 23.33
C ARG A 138 -1.96 -24.76 21.89
N LYS A 139 -2.19 -25.63 20.88
CA LYS A 139 -1.91 -25.32 19.46
C LYS A 139 -3.13 -25.39 18.53
N GLU A 140 -4.33 -25.65 19.04
CA GLU A 140 -5.52 -25.81 18.18
C GLU A 140 -6.26 -24.48 17.94
N ASP A 141 -6.39 -23.59 18.94
CA ASP A 141 -7.07 -22.29 18.75
C ASP A 141 -6.37 -21.29 17.80
N LYS A 142 -5.09 -21.49 17.48
CA LYS A 142 -4.36 -20.56 16.58
C LYS A 142 -4.58 -20.85 15.11
N ARG A 143 -5.14 -22.01 14.73
CA ARG A 143 -5.29 -22.37 13.31
C ARG A 143 -6.50 -21.67 12.68
N ASP A 144 -7.59 -21.54 13.42
CA ASP A 144 -8.82 -20.94 12.91
C ASP A 144 -8.70 -19.42 12.73
N ASP A 145 -7.97 -18.75 13.62
CA ASP A 145 -7.61 -17.33 13.52
C ASP A 145 -6.74 -17.00 12.29
N ILE A 146 -5.92 -17.95 11.82
CA ILE A 146 -5.08 -17.78 10.62
C ILE A 146 -5.92 -17.97 9.34
N ILE A 147 -6.90 -18.87 9.37
CA ILE A 147 -7.78 -19.16 8.24
C ILE A 147 -8.71 -17.96 7.99
N ILE A 148 -9.34 -17.42 9.05
CA ILE A 148 -10.23 -16.25 8.93
C ILE A 148 -9.49 -15.03 8.36
N LYS A 149 -8.23 -14.79 8.78
CA LYS A 149 -7.40 -13.69 8.24
C LYS A 149 -7.03 -13.88 6.77
N ARG A 150 -6.87 -15.12 6.30
CA ARG A 150 -6.60 -15.40 4.87
C ARG A 150 -7.83 -15.11 4.02
N ASP A 151 -9.01 -15.50 4.48
CA ASP A 151 -10.25 -15.28 3.73
C ASP A 151 -10.57 -13.78 3.60
N ASP A 152 -10.31 -12.98 4.63
CA ASP A 152 -10.43 -11.53 4.57
C ASP A 152 -9.48 -10.87 3.54
N ILE A 153 -8.25 -11.38 3.43
CA ILE A 153 -7.29 -10.90 2.44
C ILE A 153 -7.72 -11.29 1.03
N ILE A 154 -8.16 -12.54 0.85
CA ILE A 154 -8.66 -13.04 -0.43
C ILE A 154 -9.87 -12.22 -0.89
N ASN A 155 -10.82 -11.94 0.02
CA ASN A 155 -12.00 -11.13 -0.30
C ASN A 155 -11.63 -9.71 -0.70
N LYS A 156 -10.66 -9.07 -0.02
CA LYS A 156 -10.14 -7.74 -0.41
C LYS A 156 -9.47 -7.78 -1.79
N MET A 157 -8.67 -8.81 -2.06
CA MET A 157 -8.04 -8.98 -3.38
C MET A 157 -9.08 -9.17 -4.48
N VAL A 158 -10.12 -9.97 -4.24
CA VAL A 158 -11.22 -10.18 -5.20
C VAL A 158 -11.94 -8.87 -5.52
N VAL A 159 -12.18 -8.01 -4.53
CA VAL A 159 -12.78 -6.68 -4.75
C VAL A 159 -11.87 -5.81 -5.62
N VAL A 160 -10.57 -5.77 -5.33
CA VAL A 160 -9.58 -5.00 -6.13
C VAL A 160 -9.52 -5.53 -7.56
N ILE A 161 -9.48 -6.86 -7.74
CA ILE A 161 -9.47 -7.49 -9.08
C ILE A 161 -10.72 -7.11 -9.86
N LYS A 162 -11.91 -7.17 -9.24
CA LYS A 162 -13.16 -6.78 -9.90
C LYS A 162 -13.17 -5.30 -10.29
N GLN A 163 -12.65 -4.43 -9.43
CA GLN A 163 -12.54 -2.99 -9.72
C GLN A 163 -11.60 -2.74 -10.91
N GLN A 164 -10.43 -3.39 -10.92
CA GLN A 164 -9.48 -3.29 -12.04
C GLN A 164 -10.07 -3.84 -13.34
N GLN A 165 -10.79 -4.96 -13.30
CA GLN A 165 -11.50 -5.50 -14.46
C GLN A 165 -12.52 -4.52 -15.03
N PHE A 166 -13.29 -3.84 -14.16
CA PHE A 166 -14.24 -2.82 -14.58
C PHE A 166 -13.54 -1.63 -15.25
N GLU A 167 -12.44 -1.16 -14.68
CA GLU A 167 -11.64 -0.07 -15.25
C GLU A 167 -11.06 -0.44 -16.62
N ILE A 168 -10.53 -1.66 -16.77
CA ILE A 168 -10.04 -2.19 -18.05
C ILE A 168 -11.15 -2.20 -19.11
N LEU A 169 -12.36 -2.64 -18.76
CA LEU A 169 -13.49 -2.64 -19.68
C LEU A 169 -13.90 -1.22 -20.08
N SER A 170 -13.91 -0.28 -19.14
CA SER A 170 -14.23 1.12 -19.41
C SER A 170 -13.21 1.76 -20.35
N LEU A 171 -11.91 1.57 -20.08
CA LEU A 171 -10.83 2.07 -20.94
C LEU A 171 -10.85 1.44 -22.33
N SER A 172 -11.16 0.14 -22.41
CA SER A 172 -11.26 -0.57 -23.70
C SER A 172 -12.38 -0.01 -24.58
N LYS A 173 -13.52 0.37 -23.97
CA LYS A 173 -14.62 1.03 -24.68
C LYS A 173 -14.22 2.41 -25.20
N ILE A 174 -13.56 3.22 -24.37
CA ILE A 174 -13.09 4.56 -24.77
C ILE A 174 -12.10 4.44 -25.93
N LEU A 175 -11.17 3.49 -25.88
CA LEU A 175 -10.20 3.25 -26.95
C LEU A 175 -10.91 2.89 -28.26
N GLN A 176 -11.89 2.00 -28.21
CA GLN A 176 -12.68 1.61 -29.38
C GLN A 176 -13.45 2.79 -30.00
N GLU A 177 -13.99 3.69 -29.17
CA GLU A 177 -14.65 4.92 -29.65
C GLU A 177 -13.67 5.86 -30.34
N LYS A 178 -12.44 5.99 -29.80
CA LYS A 178 -11.38 6.79 -30.39
C LYS A 178 -10.85 6.22 -31.70
N ASP A 179 -10.73 4.91 -31.82
CA ASP A 179 -10.36 4.27 -33.07
C ASP A 179 -11.41 4.51 -34.18
N LYS A 180 -12.70 4.45 -33.83
CA LYS A 180 -13.78 4.79 -34.77
C LYS A 180 -13.72 6.26 -35.21
N GLU A 181 -13.44 7.18 -34.29
CA GLU A 181 -13.27 8.61 -34.60
C GLU A 181 -12.06 8.83 -35.51
N SER A 182 -10.93 8.20 -35.19
CA SER A 182 -9.70 8.23 -36.00
C SER A 182 -9.94 7.71 -37.41
N GLN A 183 -10.67 6.61 -37.56
CA GLN A 183 -11.02 6.06 -38.88
C GLN A 183 -11.88 7.02 -39.69
N LYS A 184 -12.90 7.64 -39.07
CA LYS A 184 -13.75 8.65 -39.75
C LYS A 184 -12.93 9.85 -40.24
N LEU A 185 -11.97 10.31 -39.45
CA LEU A 185 -11.07 11.40 -39.84
C LEU A 185 -10.18 10.98 -41.02
N LYS A 186 -9.64 9.76 -40.99
CA LYS A 186 -8.85 9.20 -42.09
C LYS A 186 -9.65 9.13 -43.39
N ASP A 187 -10.88 8.65 -43.34
CA ASP A 187 -11.77 8.58 -44.50
C ASP A 187 -12.05 9.99 -45.08
N LYS A 188 -12.25 10.98 -44.20
CA LYS A 188 -12.48 12.38 -44.60
C LYS A 188 -11.24 12.99 -45.26
N ILE A 189 -10.04 12.71 -44.72
CA ILE A 189 -8.78 13.15 -45.32
C ILE A 189 -8.63 12.56 -46.72
N SER A 190 -8.82 11.25 -46.89
CA SER A 190 -8.73 10.61 -48.20
C SER A 190 -9.76 11.15 -49.21
N SER A 191 -10.97 11.50 -48.74
CA SER A 191 -11.97 12.16 -49.59
C SER A 191 -11.51 13.55 -50.06
N LEU A 192 -10.90 14.35 -49.18
CA LEU A 192 -10.37 15.68 -49.51
C LEU A 192 -9.18 15.58 -50.46
N GLU A 193 -8.26 14.66 -50.23
CA GLU A 193 -7.11 14.40 -51.12
C GLU A 193 -7.56 14.08 -52.55
N ASN A 194 -8.57 13.20 -52.70
CA ASN A 194 -9.15 12.89 -54.00
C ASN A 194 -9.80 14.12 -54.66
N HIS A 195 -10.47 14.98 -53.90
CA HIS A 195 -11.08 16.19 -54.44
C HIS A 195 -10.03 17.20 -54.91
N ILE A 196 -8.92 17.35 -54.18
CA ILE A 196 -7.78 18.20 -54.57
C ILE A 196 -7.19 17.69 -55.89
N LEU A 197 -6.90 16.40 -56.01
CA LEU A 197 -6.39 15.79 -57.24
C LEU A 197 -7.31 16.04 -58.45
N LEU A 198 -8.63 15.95 -58.25
CA LEU A 198 -9.61 16.25 -59.29
C LEU A 198 -9.58 17.74 -59.69
N MET A 199 -9.45 18.66 -58.73
CA MET A 199 -9.35 20.09 -59.03
C MET A 199 -8.07 20.42 -59.80
N ASP A 200 -6.92 19.87 -59.37
CA ASP A 200 -5.63 20.07 -60.05
C ASP A 200 -5.70 19.57 -61.49
N SER A 201 -6.32 18.40 -61.73
CA SER A 201 -6.50 17.86 -63.08
C SER A 201 -7.37 18.74 -64.00
N LYS A 202 -8.33 19.49 -63.44
CA LYS A 202 -9.19 20.41 -64.20
C LYS A 202 -8.47 21.72 -64.53
N ILE A 203 -7.64 22.21 -63.62
CA ILE A 203 -6.83 23.43 -63.84
C ILE A 203 -5.85 23.19 -64.99
N VAL A 204 -5.16 22.05 -65.01
CA VAL A 204 -4.22 21.68 -66.08
C VAL A 204 -4.91 21.56 -67.45
N LYS A 205 -6.16 21.10 -67.51
CA LYS A 205 -6.91 20.96 -68.78
C LYS A 205 -7.44 22.29 -69.35
N ASN A 206 -7.54 23.32 -68.52
CA ASN A 206 -8.08 24.63 -68.89
C ASN A 206 -6.98 25.70 -69.12
N SER A 207 -5.71 25.33 -68.92
CA SER A 207 -4.54 26.17 -69.23
C SER A 207 -3.92 25.74 -70.55
#